data_AF-E4Z1R5-F1
#
_entry.id   AF-E4Z1R5-F1
#
_cell.length_a   1.000
_cell.length_b   1.000
_cell.length_c   1.000
_cell.angle_alpha   90.00
_cell.angle_beta   90.00
_cell.angle_gamma   90.00
#
_symmetry.space_group_name_H-M   'P 1'
#
loop_
_entity.id
_entity.type
_entity.pdbx_description
1 polymer ?
#
loop_
_entity_poly.entity_id
_entity_poly.type
_entity_poly.pdbx_seq_one_letter_code
_entity_poly.pdbx_strand_id
1 'polypeptide(L)'
;DFGLAIEVQGDTPAWFGFAGTPGYLSPEVLRKEAYGKAVDIWACGVILYILLVGYPPFWDEDQHRLYAQIKAGAYDFPSPEWDTVTADAKNLIKQMLVLDPKKRITAEQALNHPWISQRERYAATIHRQETVECLKKFNARRKLKGAIITTMLATRNFSSRNLISKAKENQKVNDSNSSAEESDDHRSRKNELIKFTEVLLQAIQDADWETYVKLTDPMMTCFEPETNGQLIKGQDFHRFYFDNGLQLPNGLSGAKRIQQTIGNPHVQMLSDDSAVMAYARIVQYQDKSGSVQTIVLNESRVWKKSTEPGSNSWICCHFHKSTVNK
;
A
#
# COMPACT_ATOMS: atom_id res chain seq x y z
N ASP A 1 -3.66 -4.25 -19.88
CA ASP A 1 -3.79 -5.03 -18.64
C ASP A 1 -5.28 -5.07 -18.30
N PHE A 2 -5.86 -6.27 -18.24
CA PHE A 2 -7.29 -6.50 -18.02
C PHE A 2 -7.52 -7.49 -16.86
N GLY A 3 -6.55 -7.64 -15.94
CA GLY A 3 -6.60 -8.64 -14.87
C GLY A 3 -7.76 -8.52 -13.86
N LEU A 4 -8.47 -7.39 -13.85
CA LEU A 4 -9.69 -7.15 -13.07
C LEU A 4 -10.93 -6.88 -13.94
N ALA A 5 -10.84 -7.10 -15.25
CA ALA A 5 -11.96 -6.90 -16.16
C ALA A 5 -13.05 -7.95 -15.90
N ILE A 6 -14.30 -7.56 -16.15
CA ILE A 6 -15.48 -8.41 -15.96
C ILE A 6 -16.37 -8.35 -17.19
N GLU A 7 -17.04 -9.45 -17.48
CA GLU A 7 -18.10 -9.47 -18.50
C GLU A 7 -19.44 -9.09 -17.85
N VAL A 8 -20.12 -8.13 -18.47
CA VAL A 8 -21.44 -7.68 -18.03
C VAL A 8 -22.46 -8.07 -19.09
N GLN A 9 -23.58 -8.67 -18.66
CA GLN A 9 -24.67 -9.03 -19.58
C GLN A 9 -25.55 -7.80 -19.85
N GLY A 10 -25.30 -7.15 -20.98
CA GLY A 10 -26.03 -5.95 -21.39
C GLY A 10 -25.75 -4.76 -20.46
N ASP A 11 -26.82 -4.15 -19.94
CA ASP A 11 -26.76 -3.02 -18.99
C ASP A 11 -27.21 -3.41 -17.58
N THR A 12 -27.32 -4.72 -17.30
CA THR A 12 -27.76 -5.20 -15.99
C THR A 12 -26.65 -5.03 -14.96
N PRO A 13 -26.82 -4.19 -13.92
CA PRO A 13 -25.83 -4.07 -12.87
C PRO A 13 -25.86 -5.30 -11.95
N ALA A 14 -24.69 -5.73 -11.48
CA ALA A 14 -24.57 -6.80 -10.49
C ALA A 14 -23.44 -6.50 -9.50
N TRP A 15 -23.36 -7.29 -8.43
CA TRP A 15 -22.25 -7.21 -7.49
C TRP A 15 -21.11 -8.13 -7.96
N PHE A 16 -20.05 -7.57 -8.52
CA PHE A 16 -18.89 -8.32 -8.99
C PHE A 16 -17.73 -8.37 -7.98
N GLY A 17 -17.95 -7.87 -6.75
CA GLY A 17 -16.97 -7.86 -5.68
C GLY A 17 -16.35 -6.49 -5.44
N PHE A 18 -15.39 -6.45 -4.51
CA PHE A 18 -14.66 -5.23 -4.17
C PHE A 18 -13.26 -5.33 -4.79
N ALA A 19 -13.06 -4.68 -5.93
CA ALA A 19 -11.80 -4.69 -6.66
C ALA A 19 -11.52 -3.32 -7.30
N GLY A 20 -10.24 -2.94 -7.38
CA GLY A 20 -9.78 -1.70 -7.97
C GLY A 20 -8.74 -0.98 -7.10
N THR A 21 -8.15 0.09 -7.64
CA THR A 21 -7.16 0.90 -6.91
C THR A 21 -7.89 1.98 -6.09
N PRO A 22 -7.62 2.16 -4.78
CA PRO A 22 -8.42 2.99 -3.88
C PRO A 22 -8.84 4.37 -4.40
N GLY A 23 -7.92 5.14 -4.98
CA GLY A 23 -8.20 6.50 -5.50
C GLY A 23 -9.02 6.57 -6.79
N TYR A 24 -9.28 5.43 -7.44
CA TYR A 24 -10.05 5.33 -8.68
C TYR A 24 -11.37 4.57 -8.50
N LEU A 25 -11.63 4.03 -7.29
CA LEU A 25 -12.87 3.34 -6.98
C LEU A 25 -14.06 4.30 -7.05
N SER A 26 -15.18 3.83 -7.61
CA SER A 26 -16.41 4.61 -7.65
C SER A 26 -17.21 4.48 -6.34
N PRO A 27 -18.11 5.44 -6.06
CA PRO A 27 -18.91 5.45 -4.83
C PRO A 27 -19.76 4.19 -4.65
N GLU A 28 -20.39 3.69 -5.70
CA GLU A 28 -21.24 2.49 -5.68
C GLU A 28 -20.46 1.22 -5.30
N VAL A 29 -19.19 1.08 -5.74
CA VAL A 29 -18.33 -0.03 -5.33
C VAL A 29 -17.99 0.07 -3.84
N LEU A 30 -17.71 1.28 -3.34
CA LEU A 30 -17.42 1.52 -1.91
C LEU A 30 -18.65 1.32 -1.01
N ARG A 31 -19.85 1.59 -1.52
CA ARG A 31 -21.13 1.35 -0.83
C ARG A 31 -21.58 -0.12 -0.90
N LYS A 32 -20.86 -0.96 -1.65
CA LYS A 32 -21.19 -2.37 -1.90
C LYS A 32 -22.51 -2.55 -2.65
N GLU A 33 -22.80 -1.62 -3.56
CA GLU A 33 -23.99 -1.64 -4.41
C GLU A 33 -23.71 -2.37 -5.73
N ALA A 34 -24.77 -2.83 -6.40
CA ALA A 34 -24.63 -3.39 -7.75
C ALA A 34 -24.09 -2.32 -8.71
N TYR A 35 -23.11 -2.70 -9.54
CA TYR A 35 -22.43 -1.78 -10.44
C TYR A 35 -22.29 -2.39 -11.84
N GLY A 36 -21.76 -1.59 -12.78
CA GLY A 36 -21.57 -1.98 -14.18
C GLY A 36 -20.65 -0.98 -14.88
N LYS A 37 -20.86 -0.73 -16.18
CA LYS A 37 -19.99 0.10 -17.05
C LYS A 37 -19.68 1.50 -16.49
N ALA A 38 -20.58 2.08 -15.69
CA ALA A 38 -20.42 3.42 -15.12
C ALA A 38 -19.20 3.57 -14.19
N VAL A 39 -18.68 2.49 -13.60
CA VAL A 39 -17.49 2.56 -12.73
C VAL A 39 -16.26 3.03 -13.49
N ASP A 40 -16.14 2.67 -14.77
CA ASP A 40 -15.02 3.07 -15.62
C ASP A 40 -15.07 4.56 -15.95
N ILE A 41 -16.28 5.12 -16.09
CA ILE A 41 -16.44 6.56 -16.32
C ILE A 41 -16.00 7.38 -15.10
N TRP A 42 -16.26 6.89 -13.89
CA TRP A 42 -15.76 7.53 -12.68
C TRP A 42 -14.23 7.56 -12.67
N ALA A 43 -13.59 6.42 -12.97
CA ALA A 43 -12.14 6.34 -13.08
C ALA A 43 -11.58 7.28 -14.16
N CYS A 44 -12.25 7.39 -15.31
CA CYS A 44 -11.91 8.36 -16.36
C CYS A 44 -12.00 9.81 -15.87
N GLY A 45 -13.01 10.16 -15.05
CA GLY A 45 -13.12 11.48 -14.43
C GLY A 45 -11.93 11.80 -13.50
N VAL A 46 -11.52 10.81 -12.69
CA VAL A 46 -10.32 10.93 -11.83
C VAL A 46 -9.06 11.10 -12.67
N ILE A 47 -8.90 10.33 -13.74
CA ILE A 47 -7.74 10.41 -14.65
C ILE A 47 -7.71 11.77 -15.35
N LEU A 48 -8.84 12.23 -15.88
CA LEU A 48 -8.95 13.52 -16.56
C LEU A 48 -8.56 14.68 -15.64
N TYR A 49 -9.01 14.65 -14.39
CA TYR A 49 -8.61 15.63 -13.37
C TYR A 49 -7.08 15.64 -13.20
N ILE A 50 -6.45 14.47 -13.02
CA ILE A 50 -4.99 14.35 -12.88
C ILE A 50 -4.26 14.83 -14.13
N LEU A 51 -4.78 14.56 -15.32
CA LEU A 51 -4.17 15.00 -16.58
C LEU A 51 -4.13 16.53 -16.73
N LEU A 52 -5.08 17.25 -16.14
CA LEU A 52 -5.15 18.71 -16.24
C LEU A 52 -4.26 19.43 -15.23
N VAL A 53 -4.14 18.92 -14.00
CA VAL A 53 -3.45 19.62 -12.89
C VAL A 53 -2.35 18.82 -12.18
N GLY A 54 -2.21 17.54 -12.48
CA GLY A 54 -1.10 16.71 -11.99
C GLY A 54 -1.27 16.13 -10.59
N TYR A 55 -2.42 16.33 -9.93
CA TYR A 55 -2.78 15.75 -8.63
C TYR A 55 -4.20 15.16 -8.65
N PRO A 56 -4.53 14.17 -7.78
CA PRO A 56 -5.84 13.51 -7.79
C PRO A 56 -6.94 14.37 -7.12
N PRO A 57 -8.22 14.21 -7.54
CA PRO A 57 -9.36 14.90 -6.93
C PRO A 57 -9.72 14.37 -5.53
N PHE A 58 -9.34 13.13 -5.21
CA PHE A 58 -9.57 12.51 -3.91
C PHE A 58 -8.24 11.98 -3.37
N TRP A 59 -7.87 12.40 -2.17
CA TRP A 59 -6.66 11.92 -1.53
C TRP A 59 -6.72 12.07 -0.02
N ASP A 60 -6.30 11.02 0.67
CA ASP A 60 -6.00 11.04 2.10
C ASP A 60 -4.96 9.95 2.36
N GLU A 61 -4.21 10.10 3.45
CA GLU A 61 -3.33 9.04 3.94
C GLU A 61 -4.13 7.92 4.60
N ASP A 62 -5.23 8.28 5.27
CA ASP A 62 -6.18 7.37 5.85
C ASP A 62 -7.18 6.89 4.78
N GLN A 63 -7.17 5.58 4.54
CA GLN A 63 -8.01 4.98 3.50
C GLN A 63 -9.52 5.14 3.80
N HIS A 64 -9.94 5.16 5.07
CA HIS A 64 -11.33 5.38 5.43
C HIS A 64 -11.79 6.81 5.13
N ARG A 65 -10.94 7.81 5.38
CA ARG A 65 -11.21 9.20 5.01
C ARG A 65 -11.22 9.40 3.50
N LEU A 66 -10.29 8.79 2.77
CA LEU A 66 -10.32 8.75 1.30
C LEU A 66 -11.66 8.18 0.79
N TYR A 67 -12.09 7.04 1.33
CA TYR A 67 -13.37 6.44 0.95
C TYR A 67 -14.56 7.30 1.34
N ALA A 68 -14.49 8.07 2.44
CA ALA A 68 -15.52 9.04 2.79
C ALA A 68 -15.60 10.18 1.78
N GLN A 69 -14.46 10.74 1.36
CA GLN A 69 -14.40 11.78 0.32
C GLN A 69 -15.02 11.29 -0.99
N ILE A 70 -14.63 10.10 -1.46
CA ILE A 70 -15.16 9.50 -2.71
C ILE A 70 -16.67 9.30 -2.60
N LYS A 71 -17.17 8.70 -1.50
CA LYS A 71 -18.61 8.48 -1.31
C LYS A 71 -19.43 9.76 -1.21
N ALA A 72 -18.82 10.85 -0.74
CA ALA A 72 -19.43 12.17 -0.68
C ALA A 72 -19.28 12.96 -2.00
N GLY A 73 -18.38 12.54 -2.90
CA GLY A 73 -18.04 13.31 -4.10
C GLY A 73 -17.36 14.63 -3.74
N ALA A 74 -16.60 14.65 -2.64
CA ALA A 74 -15.93 15.83 -2.12
C ALA A 74 -14.62 16.09 -2.89
N TYR A 75 -14.73 16.84 -4.00
CA TYR A 75 -13.60 17.37 -4.76
C TYR A 75 -13.92 18.82 -5.17
N ASP A 76 -12.90 19.60 -5.47
CA ASP A 76 -13.01 21.00 -5.89
C ASP A 76 -12.04 21.33 -7.04
N PHE A 77 -12.03 22.60 -7.43
CA PHE A 77 -11.18 23.13 -8.49
C PHE A 77 -10.40 24.33 -7.94
N PRO A 78 -9.38 24.10 -7.09
CA PRO A 78 -8.72 25.15 -6.35
C PRO A 78 -7.89 26.08 -7.26
N SER A 79 -7.81 27.34 -6.86
CA SER A 79 -6.92 28.33 -7.47
C SER A 79 -5.50 28.17 -6.91
N PRO A 80 -4.45 28.50 -7.69
CA PRO A 80 -4.50 29.11 -9.02
C PRO A 80 -4.56 28.12 -10.20
N GLU A 81 -4.29 26.83 -9.98
CA GLU A 81 -4.02 25.88 -11.07
C GLU A 81 -5.25 25.66 -11.97
N TRP A 82 -6.45 25.74 -11.39
CA TRP A 82 -7.70 25.58 -12.11
C TRP A 82 -8.24 26.87 -12.75
N ASP A 83 -7.70 28.05 -12.44
CA ASP A 83 -8.23 29.32 -12.96
C ASP A 83 -8.10 29.41 -14.47
N THR A 84 -7.01 28.85 -15.00
CA THR A 84 -6.72 28.81 -16.43
C THR A 84 -7.45 27.68 -17.15
N VAL A 85 -8.06 26.72 -16.43
CA VAL A 85 -8.68 25.52 -17.00
C VAL A 85 -10.08 25.87 -17.51
N THR A 86 -10.38 25.50 -18.76
CA THR A 86 -11.63 25.90 -19.42
C THR A 86 -12.86 25.36 -18.68
N ALA A 87 -13.95 26.13 -18.74
CA ALA A 87 -15.21 25.75 -18.10
C ALA A 87 -15.74 24.41 -18.64
N ASP A 88 -15.55 24.13 -19.93
CA ASP A 88 -15.95 22.87 -20.56
C ASP A 88 -15.17 21.66 -20.03
N ALA A 89 -13.88 21.82 -19.71
CA ALA A 89 -13.09 20.76 -19.09
C ALA A 89 -13.62 20.43 -17.70
N LYS A 90 -13.87 21.46 -16.88
CA LYS A 90 -14.47 21.32 -15.54
C LYS A 90 -15.87 20.71 -15.64
N ASN A 91 -16.65 21.09 -16.65
CA ASN A 91 -17.98 20.56 -16.89
C ASN A 91 -17.94 19.06 -17.20
N LEU A 92 -17.05 18.61 -18.08
CA LEU A 92 -16.89 17.18 -18.38
C LEU A 92 -16.49 16.38 -17.13
N ILE A 93 -15.56 16.89 -16.32
CA ILE A 93 -15.20 16.26 -15.03
C ILE A 93 -16.42 16.14 -14.12
N LYS A 94 -17.23 17.21 -14.00
CA LYS A 94 -18.46 17.19 -13.19
C LYS A 94 -19.46 16.15 -13.68
N GLN A 95 -19.56 15.93 -14.99
CA GLN A 95 -20.44 14.91 -15.58
C GLN A 95 -19.92 13.47 -15.40
N MET A 96 -18.59 13.28 -15.30
CA MET A 96 -17.96 11.98 -15.01
C MET A 96 -17.98 11.63 -13.51
N LEU A 97 -17.76 12.61 -12.63
CA LEU A 97 -17.71 12.43 -11.17
C LEU A 97 -19.09 12.61 -10.51
N VAL A 98 -20.14 12.09 -11.14
CA VAL A 98 -21.51 12.07 -10.61
C VAL A 98 -21.69 10.85 -9.70
N LEU A 99 -22.23 11.09 -8.49
CA LEU A 99 -22.42 10.05 -7.47
C LEU A 99 -23.43 8.97 -7.88
N ASP A 100 -24.49 9.35 -8.58
CA ASP A 100 -25.50 8.44 -9.10
C ASP A 100 -25.03 7.87 -10.45
N PRO A 101 -24.70 6.57 -10.53
CA PRO A 101 -24.19 5.97 -11.76
C PRO A 101 -25.19 6.01 -12.92
N LYS A 102 -26.51 6.16 -12.65
CA LYS A 102 -27.53 6.29 -13.70
C LYS A 102 -27.57 7.69 -14.32
N LYS A 103 -27.08 8.70 -13.61
CA LYS A 103 -26.98 10.10 -14.07
C LYS A 103 -25.58 10.45 -14.57
N ARG A 104 -24.60 9.57 -14.33
CA ARG A 104 -23.23 9.72 -14.81
C ARG A 104 -23.21 9.60 -16.33
N ILE A 105 -22.44 10.48 -16.98
CA ILE A 105 -22.28 10.48 -18.44
C ILE A 105 -21.82 9.11 -18.94
N THR A 106 -22.25 8.68 -20.12
CA THR A 106 -21.72 7.45 -20.74
C THR A 106 -20.44 7.73 -21.53
N ALA A 107 -19.67 6.68 -21.88
CA ALA A 107 -18.48 6.84 -22.71
C ALA A 107 -18.80 7.49 -24.07
N GLU A 108 -19.90 7.07 -24.70
CA GLU A 108 -20.36 7.63 -25.98
C GLU A 108 -20.75 9.11 -25.84
N GLN A 109 -21.48 9.47 -24.78
CA GLN A 109 -21.82 10.86 -24.51
C GLN A 109 -20.57 11.71 -24.22
N ALA A 110 -19.59 11.16 -23.49
CA ALA A 110 -18.34 11.84 -23.18
C ALA A 110 -17.49 12.11 -24.43
N LEU A 111 -17.44 11.17 -25.39
CA LEU A 111 -16.76 11.37 -26.68
C LEU A 111 -17.41 12.48 -27.52
N ASN A 112 -18.73 12.64 -27.40
CA ASN A 112 -19.47 13.69 -28.10
C ASN A 112 -19.43 15.05 -27.38
N HIS A 113 -18.93 15.12 -26.14
CA HIS A 113 -18.84 16.36 -25.37
C HIS A 113 -17.98 17.41 -26.10
N PRO A 114 -18.39 18.69 -26.19
CA PRO A 114 -17.69 19.73 -26.98
C PRO A 114 -16.19 19.86 -26.69
N TRP A 115 -15.80 19.69 -25.42
CA TRP A 115 -14.39 19.72 -25.02
C TRP A 115 -13.53 18.64 -25.69
N ILE A 116 -14.12 17.48 -26.01
CA ILE A 116 -13.46 16.36 -26.69
C ILE A 116 -13.67 16.47 -28.21
N SER A 117 -14.93 16.59 -28.65
CA SER A 117 -15.31 16.53 -30.07
C SER A 117 -14.92 17.79 -30.86
N GLN A 118 -14.80 18.94 -30.19
CA GLN A 118 -14.49 20.24 -30.79
C GLN A 118 -13.26 20.87 -30.12
N ARG A 119 -12.23 20.04 -29.91
CA ARG A 119 -11.01 20.39 -29.15
C ARG A 119 -10.38 21.71 -29.60
N GLU A 120 -10.31 21.99 -30.90
CA GLU A 120 -9.70 23.21 -31.45
C GLU A 120 -10.37 24.50 -30.99
N ARG A 121 -11.66 24.44 -30.62
CA ARG A 121 -12.45 25.58 -30.20
C ARG A 121 -12.57 25.72 -28.68
N TYR A 122 -12.60 24.61 -27.95
CA TYR A 122 -12.94 24.59 -26.51
C TYR A 122 -11.80 24.16 -25.58
N ALA A 123 -10.72 23.57 -26.11
CA ALA A 123 -9.55 23.24 -25.30
C ALA A 123 -8.54 24.39 -25.32
N ALA A 124 -7.96 24.70 -24.17
CA ALA A 124 -6.89 25.69 -24.09
C ALA A 124 -5.62 25.16 -24.78
N THR A 125 -4.92 26.05 -25.50
CA THR A 125 -3.64 25.77 -26.16
C THR A 125 -2.42 26.14 -25.31
N ILE A 126 -2.65 26.66 -24.10
CA ILE A 126 -1.60 27.13 -23.19
C ILE A 126 -0.83 25.95 -22.61
N HIS A 127 0.50 25.99 -22.74
CA HIS A 127 1.38 25.04 -22.07
C HIS A 127 1.35 25.24 -20.55
N ARG A 128 1.18 24.14 -19.80
CA ARG A 128 1.07 24.15 -18.34
C ARG A 128 2.27 23.49 -17.69
N GLN A 129 3.30 24.30 -17.43
CA GLN A 129 4.55 23.80 -16.86
C GLN A 129 4.35 23.22 -15.44
N GLU A 130 3.56 23.89 -14.59
CA GLU A 130 3.26 23.44 -13.23
C GLU A 130 2.56 22.06 -13.21
N THR A 131 1.60 21.83 -14.11
CA THR A 131 0.96 20.52 -14.28
C THR A 131 1.99 19.43 -14.58
N VAL A 132 2.95 19.71 -15.48
CA VAL A 132 4.00 18.75 -15.83
C VAL A 132 4.87 18.40 -14.62
N GLU A 133 5.20 19.38 -13.78
CA GLU A 133 6.01 19.18 -12.57
C GLU A 133 5.26 18.38 -11.49
N CYS A 134 4.00 18.72 -11.23
CA CYS A 134 3.12 17.96 -10.35
C CYS A 134 2.96 16.51 -10.84
N LEU A 135 2.77 16.31 -12.14
CA LEU A 135 2.63 14.98 -12.74
C LEU A 135 3.92 14.16 -12.60
N LYS A 136 5.11 14.77 -12.69
CA LYS A 136 6.40 14.11 -12.40
C LYS A 136 6.46 13.63 -10.95
N LYS A 137 6.12 14.48 -9.98
CA LYS A 137 6.09 14.12 -8.55
C LYS A 137 5.06 13.02 -8.27
N PHE A 138 3.86 13.13 -8.85
CA PHE A 138 2.81 12.12 -8.76
C PHE A 138 3.28 10.77 -9.31
N ASN A 139 3.90 10.75 -10.49
CA ASN A 139 4.43 9.54 -11.09
C ASN A 139 5.56 8.92 -10.26
N ALA A 140 6.47 9.72 -9.70
CA ALA A 140 7.52 9.24 -8.80
C ALA A 140 6.91 8.56 -7.55
N ARG A 141 5.95 9.24 -6.88
CA ARG A 141 5.24 8.69 -5.71
C ARG A 141 4.47 7.41 -6.05
N ARG A 142 3.78 7.39 -7.20
CA ARG A 142 3.01 6.22 -7.66
C ARG A 142 3.93 5.06 -8.03
N LYS A 143 5.04 5.31 -8.73
CA LYS A 143 6.03 4.28 -9.08
C LYS A 143 6.70 3.71 -7.84
N LEU A 144 7.04 4.53 -6.84
CA LEU A 144 7.58 4.06 -5.56
C LEU A 144 6.58 3.17 -4.82
N LYS A 145 5.33 3.66 -4.62
CA LYS A 145 4.26 2.85 -3.99
C LYS A 145 3.97 1.57 -4.77
N GLY A 146 3.94 1.65 -6.10
CA GLY A 146 3.70 0.53 -6.99
C GLY A 146 4.84 -0.49 -6.98
N ALA A 147 6.09 -0.04 -7.02
CA ALA A 147 7.27 -0.90 -6.93
C ALA A 147 7.28 -1.67 -5.59
N ILE A 148 6.94 -1.02 -4.48
CA ILE A 148 6.78 -1.68 -3.18
C ILE A 148 5.71 -2.78 -3.25
N ILE A 149 4.53 -2.48 -3.80
CA ILE A 149 3.45 -3.47 -3.97
C ILE A 149 3.85 -4.59 -4.93
N THR A 150 4.54 -4.28 -6.03
CA THR A 150 5.05 -5.29 -6.98
C THR A 150 6.11 -6.17 -6.32
N THR A 151 7.02 -5.61 -5.52
CA THR A 151 7.95 -6.40 -4.69
C THR A 151 7.18 -7.29 -3.73
N MET A 152 6.13 -6.79 -3.08
CA MET A 152 5.23 -7.59 -2.22
C MET A 152 4.39 -8.65 -2.97
N LEU A 153 4.12 -8.46 -4.27
CA LEU A 153 3.33 -9.39 -5.10
C LEU A 153 4.21 -10.41 -5.83
N ALA A 154 5.42 -10.03 -6.24
CA ALA A 154 6.39 -10.92 -6.86
C ALA A 154 6.88 -11.98 -5.86
N THR A 155 7.06 -11.60 -4.60
CA THR A 155 7.26 -12.52 -3.47
C THR A 155 6.03 -13.40 -3.23
N ARG A 156 4.81 -12.89 -3.43
CA ARG A 156 3.57 -13.66 -3.26
C ARG A 156 3.29 -14.68 -4.37
N ASN A 157 3.66 -14.40 -5.63
CA ASN A 157 3.38 -15.27 -6.78
C ASN A 157 4.21 -16.56 -6.80
N PHE A 158 5.33 -16.61 -6.07
CA PHE A 158 6.06 -17.88 -5.86
C PHE A 158 5.37 -18.78 -4.81
N SER A 159 4.50 -18.20 -3.95
CA SER A 159 4.03 -18.82 -2.71
C SER A 159 2.52 -19.08 -2.63
N SER A 160 1.76 -19.11 -3.74
CA SER A 160 0.30 -19.27 -3.67
C SER A 160 -0.37 -20.04 -4.84
N ARG A 161 -0.15 -21.35 -4.91
CA ARG A 161 -1.24 -22.29 -5.20
C ARG A 161 -1.73 -22.87 -3.87
N ASN A 162 -2.57 -22.13 -3.15
CA ASN A 162 -3.76 -22.65 -2.46
C ASN A 162 -4.36 -21.65 -1.45
N LEU A 163 -5.64 -21.33 -1.72
CA LEU A 163 -6.70 -20.99 -0.77
C LEU A 163 -6.84 -19.52 -0.36
N ILE A 164 -7.56 -18.79 -1.23
CA ILE A 164 -8.48 -17.71 -0.88
C ILE A 164 -9.75 -18.36 -0.29
N SER A 165 -10.10 -18.02 0.96
CA SER A 165 -11.45 -17.55 1.31
C SER A 165 -11.59 -17.27 2.82
N LYS A 166 -12.21 -16.11 3.09
CA LYS A 166 -12.92 -15.69 4.31
C LYS A 166 -12.13 -15.54 5.62
N ALA A 167 -11.89 -14.29 6.00
CA ALA A 167 -12.37 -13.72 7.27
C ALA A 167 -12.27 -12.18 7.22
N LYS A 168 -13.42 -11.52 7.06
CA LYS A 168 -13.64 -10.14 7.51
C LYS A 168 -14.49 -10.26 8.77
N GLU A 169 -14.00 -9.81 9.93
CA GLU A 169 -14.78 -8.98 10.84
C GLU A 169 -13.96 -8.46 12.03
N ASN A 170 -14.19 -7.17 12.31
CA ASN A 170 -14.12 -6.46 13.59
C ASN A 170 -12.77 -6.32 14.32
N GLN A 171 -12.24 -5.09 14.34
CA GLN A 171 -11.96 -4.41 15.61
C GLN A 171 -11.95 -2.89 15.44
N LYS A 172 -13.01 -2.26 15.93
CA LYS A 172 -13.02 -0.88 16.44
C LYS A 172 -12.36 -0.94 17.81
N VAL A 173 -11.27 -0.22 18.04
CA VAL A 173 -10.77 0.06 19.38
C VAL A 173 -10.51 1.56 19.49
N ASN A 174 -11.20 2.17 20.46
CA ASN A 174 -10.97 3.52 20.95
C ASN A 174 -9.58 3.58 21.59
N ASP A 175 -8.75 4.55 21.17
CA ASP A 175 -7.67 5.05 22.01
C ASP A 175 -7.90 6.53 22.29
N SER A 176 -8.44 6.80 23.46
CA SER A 176 -8.35 8.09 24.12
C SER A 176 -7.08 8.07 24.98
N ASN A 177 -5.98 8.63 24.48
CA ASN A 177 -4.96 9.21 25.35
C ASN A 177 -4.14 10.28 24.64
N SER A 178 -3.99 11.42 25.32
CA SER A 178 -3.37 12.66 24.90
C SER A 178 -1.85 12.56 24.74
N SER A 179 -1.29 13.09 23.63
CA SER A 179 -0.19 14.07 23.66
C SER A 179 0.33 14.41 22.25
N ALA A 180 0.45 15.72 21.99
CA ALA A 180 1.24 16.40 20.96
C ALA A 180 0.83 16.23 19.49
N GLU A 181 0.68 17.37 18.80
CA GLU A 181 0.59 17.47 17.34
C GLU A 181 1.87 16.89 16.71
N GLU A 182 1.88 15.58 16.47
CA GLU A 182 2.96 14.91 15.76
C GLU A 182 2.95 15.38 14.30
N SER A 183 4.04 16.00 13.85
CA SER A 183 4.11 16.59 12.50
C SER A 183 3.86 15.53 11.43
N ASP A 184 3.20 15.93 10.33
CA ASP A 184 2.87 15.02 9.21
C ASP A 184 4.11 14.28 8.68
N ASP A 185 5.28 14.93 8.75
CA ASP A 185 6.56 14.35 8.36
C ASP A 185 7.01 13.19 9.28
N HIS A 186 6.86 13.33 10.60
CA HIS A 186 7.14 12.24 11.54
C HIS A 186 6.22 11.04 11.31
N ARG A 187 4.93 11.27 11.05
CA ARG A 187 3.98 10.18 10.74
C ARG A 187 4.34 9.46 9.44
N SER A 188 4.74 10.21 8.40
CA SER A 188 5.17 9.65 7.12
C SER A 188 6.38 8.72 7.28
N ARG A 189 7.38 9.16 8.05
CA ARG A 189 8.61 8.41 8.35
C ARG A 189 8.33 7.12 9.13
N LYS A 190 7.41 7.16 10.13
CA LYS A 190 6.96 5.95 10.83
C LYS A 190 6.31 4.93 9.90
N ASN A 191 5.42 5.39 9.01
CA ASN A 191 4.75 4.53 8.02
C ASN A 191 5.71 3.95 6.98
N GLU A 192 6.79 4.67 6.66
CA GLU A 192 7.87 4.15 5.81
C GLU A 192 8.59 2.98 6.49
N LEU A 193 9.00 3.12 7.75
CA LEU A 193 9.69 2.08 8.51
C LEU A 193 8.86 0.80 8.71
N ILE A 194 7.55 0.93 8.90
CA ILE A 194 6.64 -0.23 8.96
C ILE A 194 6.73 -1.03 7.66
N LYS A 195 6.70 -0.36 6.51
CA LYS A 195 6.79 -1.02 5.20
C LYS A 195 8.15 -1.67 4.97
N PHE A 196 9.25 -1.02 5.34
CA PHE A 196 10.57 -1.64 5.27
C PHE A 196 10.66 -2.90 6.13
N THR A 197 10.03 -2.89 7.31
CA THR A 197 9.94 -4.06 8.18
C THR A 197 9.09 -5.17 7.56
N GLU A 198 7.96 -4.84 6.93
CA GLU A 198 7.13 -5.82 6.19
C GLU A 198 7.93 -6.48 5.05
N VAL A 199 8.67 -5.70 4.26
CA VAL A 199 9.50 -6.24 3.16
C VAL A 199 10.62 -7.12 3.72
N LEU A 200 11.27 -6.72 4.81
CA LEU A 200 12.31 -7.53 5.45
C LEU A 200 11.76 -8.87 5.96
N LEU A 201 10.60 -8.86 6.64
CA LEU A 201 9.96 -10.08 7.15
C LEU A 201 9.53 -11.01 6.02
N GLN A 202 9.06 -10.45 4.90
CA GLN A 202 8.72 -11.22 3.72
C GLN A 202 9.96 -11.86 3.08
N ALA A 203 11.07 -11.11 2.95
CA ALA A 203 12.33 -11.64 2.44
C ALA A 203 12.84 -12.83 3.27
N ILE A 204 12.70 -12.73 4.60
CA ILE A 204 12.97 -13.86 5.51
C ILE A 204 12.06 -15.03 5.17
N GLN A 205 10.74 -14.82 5.11
CA GLN A 205 9.75 -15.87 4.84
C GLN A 205 9.99 -16.61 3.52
N ASP A 206 10.40 -15.90 2.46
CA ASP A 206 10.62 -16.48 1.13
C ASP A 206 12.05 -17.00 0.92
N ALA A 207 12.91 -16.92 1.94
CA ALA A 207 14.34 -17.20 1.84
C ALA A 207 15.05 -16.38 0.73
N ASP A 208 14.62 -15.13 0.52
CA ASP A 208 15.26 -14.18 -0.42
C ASP A 208 16.46 -13.50 0.25
N TRP A 209 17.61 -14.16 0.13
CA TRP A 209 18.88 -13.67 0.68
C TRP A 209 19.31 -12.33 0.08
N GLU A 210 19.09 -12.10 -1.22
CA GLU A 210 19.56 -10.89 -1.89
C GLU A 210 18.83 -9.64 -1.35
N THR A 211 17.51 -9.73 -1.17
CA THR A 211 16.74 -8.65 -0.56
C THR A 211 17.09 -8.46 0.92
N TYR A 212 17.31 -9.55 1.66
CA TYR A 212 17.70 -9.48 3.06
C TYR A 212 19.01 -8.70 3.28
N VAL A 213 20.05 -8.99 2.47
CA VAL A 213 21.36 -8.31 2.55
C VAL A 213 21.21 -6.82 2.26
N LYS A 214 20.37 -6.42 1.29
CA LYS A 214 20.14 -4.99 0.96
C LYS A 214 19.43 -4.22 2.07
N LEU A 215 18.64 -4.91 2.91
CA LEU A 215 17.84 -4.31 3.98
C LEU A 215 18.52 -4.39 5.35
N THR A 216 19.68 -5.02 5.45
CA THR A 216 20.39 -5.21 6.72
C THR A 216 21.82 -4.71 6.61
N ASP A 217 22.35 -4.18 7.71
CA ASP A 217 23.75 -3.74 7.75
C ASP A 217 24.68 -4.97 7.67
N PRO A 218 25.78 -4.94 6.88
CA PRO A 218 26.74 -6.05 6.81
C PRO A 218 27.33 -6.46 8.17
N MET A 219 27.39 -5.52 9.11
CA MET A 219 27.84 -5.70 10.49
C MET A 219 26.68 -5.68 11.49
N MET A 220 25.45 -5.97 11.04
CA MET A 220 24.26 -6.02 11.89
C MET A 220 24.51 -6.93 13.10
N THR A 221 23.97 -6.53 14.24
CA THR A 221 24.04 -7.33 15.47
C THR A 221 22.68 -7.92 15.82
N CYS A 222 22.64 -9.09 16.47
CA CYS A 222 21.37 -9.63 16.91
C CYS A 222 21.40 -10.43 18.21
N PHE A 223 20.25 -10.42 18.89
CA PHE A 223 19.87 -11.38 19.92
C PHE A 223 18.65 -12.15 19.46
N GLU A 224 18.77 -13.46 19.38
CA GLU A 224 17.63 -14.34 19.11
C GLU A 224 17.77 -15.70 19.80
N PRO A 225 16.67 -16.44 20.04
CA PRO A 225 16.71 -17.71 20.76
C PRO A 225 17.73 -18.70 20.20
N GLU A 226 17.92 -18.71 18.88
CA GLU A 226 18.83 -19.59 18.16
C GLU A 226 20.31 -19.33 18.50
N THR A 227 20.64 -18.17 19.05
CA THR A 227 22.00 -17.80 19.48
C THR A 227 22.35 -18.33 20.88
N ASN A 228 21.38 -18.94 21.59
CA ASN A 228 21.52 -19.39 22.97
C ASN A 228 22.08 -18.28 23.90
N GLY A 229 21.59 -17.05 23.72
CA GLY A 229 21.94 -15.89 24.55
C GLY A 229 23.22 -15.17 24.14
N GLN A 230 23.84 -15.53 23.01
CA GLN A 230 25.04 -14.85 22.50
C GLN A 230 24.67 -13.68 21.59
N LEU A 231 25.46 -12.60 21.65
CA LEU A 231 25.36 -11.52 20.69
C LEU A 231 26.08 -11.93 19.40
N ILE A 232 25.32 -12.04 18.31
CA ILE A 232 25.88 -12.32 16.99
C ILE A 232 26.17 -11.01 16.26
N LYS A 233 27.22 -11.02 15.43
CA LYS A 233 27.60 -9.93 14.55
C LYS A 233 27.70 -10.42 13.12
N GLY A 234 27.25 -9.57 12.20
CA GLY A 234 27.23 -9.86 10.77
C GLY A 234 26.02 -10.68 10.33
N GLN A 235 25.92 -10.88 9.02
CA GLN A 235 24.77 -11.54 8.40
C GLN A 235 24.98 -13.05 8.22
N ASP A 236 26.23 -13.54 8.29
CA ASP A 236 26.60 -14.93 7.96
C ASP A 236 25.86 -15.97 8.80
N PHE A 237 25.57 -15.67 10.07
CA PHE A 237 24.77 -16.53 10.93
C PHE A 237 23.38 -16.81 10.34
N HIS A 238 22.73 -15.78 9.80
CA HIS A 238 21.41 -15.91 9.21
C HIS A 238 21.45 -16.65 7.87
N ARG A 239 22.55 -16.53 7.11
CA ARG A 239 22.71 -17.19 5.81
C ARG A 239 22.46 -18.70 5.88
N PHE A 240 22.89 -19.34 6.96
CA PHE A 240 22.60 -20.75 7.22
C PHE A 240 21.09 -21.07 7.14
N TYR A 241 20.23 -20.23 7.70
CA TYR A 241 18.77 -20.42 7.69
C TYR A 241 18.14 -20.14 6.33
N PHE A 242 18.74 -19.25 5.53
CA PHE A 242 18.30 -19.01 4.16
C PHE A 242 18.66 -20.19 3.25
N ASP A 243 19.88 -20.73 3.39
CA ASP A 243 20.36 -21.85 2.57
C ASP A 243 19.71 -23.20 2.94
N ASN A 244 19.36 -23.40 4.22
CA ASN A 244 18.82 -24.66 4.74
C ASN A 244 17.31 -24.62 5.08
N GLY A 245 16.66 -23.49 4.78
CA GLY A 245 15.25 -23.24 5.06
C GLY A 245 14.97 -22.76 6.48
N LEU A 246 13.98 -21.87 6.62
CA LEU A 246 13.55 -21.34 7.91
C LEU A 246 13.09 -22.46 8.85
N GLN A 247 13.86 -22.69 9.90
CA GLN A 247 13.39 -23.47 11.04
C GLN A 247 12.50 -22.56 11.88
N LEU A 248 11.18 -22.80 11.87
CA LEU A 248 10.31 -22.22 12.87
C LEU A 248 10.81 -22.61 14.28
N PRO A 249 10.57 -21.78 15.31
CA PRO A 249 10.87 -22.15 16.69
C PRO A 249 10.35 -23.56 17.00
N ASN A 250 11.19 -24.39 17.64
CA ASN A 250 10.96 -25.82 17.94
C ASN A 250 11.19 -26.83 16.80
N GLY A 251 12.02 -26.53 15.79
CA GLY A 251 12.52 -27.56 14.86
C GLY A 251 11.46 -28.11 13.90
N LEU A 252 10.45 -27.32 13.58
CA LEU A 252 9.35 -27.72 12.70
C LEU A 252 9.74 -27.59 11.22
N SER A 253 10.67 -28.46 10.78
CA SER A 253 10.89 -28.73 9.37
C SER A 253 9.62 -29.33 8.76
N GLY A 254 9.04 -28.65 7.76
CA GLY A 254 7.88 -29.15 7.01
C GLY A 254 6.50 -28.65 7.47
N ALA A 255 6.42 -27.54 8.21
CA ALA A 255 5.15 -26.86 8.45
C ALA A 255 4.51 -26.41 7.12
N LYS A 256 3.21 -26.67 6.95
CA LYS A 256 2.45 -26.21 5.78
C LYS A 256 1.71 -24.93 6.15
N ARG A 257 1.64 -23.99 5.20
CA ARG A 257 0.83 -22.77 5.27
C ARG A 257 1.16 -21.86 6.46
N ILE A 258 2.24 -21.09 6.32
CA ILE A 258 2.70 -20.11 7.31
C ILE A 258 2.08 -18.74 6.99
N GLN A 259 1.36 -18.16 7.95
CA GLN A 259 0.88 -16.78 7.91
C GLN A 259 1.57 -15.97 9.00
N GLN A 260 2.10 -14.80 8.65
CA GLN A 260 2.70 -13.86 9.60
C GLN A 260 1.83 -12.60 9.72
N THR A 261 1.72 -12.04 10.92
CA THR A 261 1.02 -10.78 11.18
C THR A 261 1.84 -9.93 12.13
N ILE A 262 2.01 -8.64 11.81
CA ILE A 262 2.61 -7.65 12.70
C ILE A 262 1.49 -7.06 13.56
N GLY A 263 1.51 -7.35 14.86
CA GLY A 263 0.61 -6.79 15.86
C GLY A 263 1.23 -5.59 16.57
N ASN A 264 0.43 -4.52 16.69
CA ASN A 264 0.73 -3.29 17.44
C ASN A 264 2.17 -2.76 17.22
N PRO A 265 2.55 -2.43 15.97
CA PRO A 265 3.86 -1.85 15.72
C PRO A 265 3.99 -0.50 16.40
N HIS A 266 5.04 -0.33 17.20
CA HIS A 266 5.43 0.93 17.80
C HIS A 266 6.75 1.40 17.19
N VAL A 267 6.75 2.60 16.60
CA VAL A 267 7.93 3.20 16.00
C VAL A 267 8.31 4.46 16.76
N GLN A 268 9.55 4.49 17.26
CA GLN A 268 10.16 5.62 17.92
C GLN A 268 11.30 6.16 17.05
N MET A 269 11.17 7.40 16.60
CA MET A 269 12.26 8.12 15.93
C MET A 269 13.28 8.52 17.00
N LEU A 270 14.56 8.21 16.78
CA LEU A 270 15.66 8.64 17.65
C LEU A 270 16.37 9.88 17.11
N SER A 271 16.45 9.98 15.79
CA SER A 271 16.94 11.15 15.05
C SER A 271 16.30 11.17 13.66
N ASP A 272 16.73 12.07 12.78
CA ASP A 272 16.28 12.07 11.38
C ASP A 272 16.72 10.82 10.61
N ASP A 273 17.85 10.23 11.02
CA ASP A 273 18.50 9.11 10.32
C ASP A 273 18.45 7.80 11.11
N SER A 274 17.78 7.76 12.27
CA SER A 274 17.72 6.56 13.11
C SER A 274 16.38 6.38 13.84
N ALA A 275 15.94 5.14 13.96
CA ALA A 275 14.69 4.79 14.60
C ALA A 275 14.72 3.37 15.21
N VAL A 276 13.82 3.15 16.16
CA VAL A 276 13.56 1.84 16.75
C VAL A 276 12.11 1.46 16.48
N MET A 277 11.89 0.21 16.08
CA MET A 277 10.58 -0.36 15.89
C MET A 277 10.43 -1.61 16.75
N ALA A 278 9.39 -1.66 17.57
CA ALA A 278 9.03 -2.82 18.39
C ALA A 278 7.63 -3.32 18.00
N TYR A 279 7.44 -4.63 17.90
CA TYR A 279 6.17 -5.23 17.50
C TYR A 279 6.05 -6.68 17.97
N ALA A 280 4.82 -7.17 18.03
CA ALA A 280 4.55 -8.60 18.19
C ALA A 280 4.37 -9.25 16.81
N ARG A 281 5.25 -10.19 16.45
CA ARG A 281 5.09 -11.03 15.25
C ARG A 281 4.32 -12.28 15.62
N ILE A 282 3.09 -12.37 15.10
CA ILE A 282 2.24 -13.55 15.24
C ILE A 282 2.51 -14.44 14.04
N VAL A 283 2.93 -15.69 14.26
CA VAL A 283 3.15 -16.68 13.20
C VAL A 283 2.18 -17.83 13.41
N GLN A 284 1.33 -18.06 12.43
CA GLN A 284 0.34 -19.14 12.43
C GLN A 284 0.76 -20.16 11.38
N TYR A 285 0.75 -21.44 11.72
CA TYR A 285 1.17 -22.50 10.81
C TYR A 285 0.42 -23.79 11.09
N GLN A 286 0.37 -24.67 10.09
CA GLN A 286 -0.16 -26.02 10.27
C GLN A 286 1.01 -26.98 10.52
N ASP A 287 0.97 -27.68 11.66
CA ASP A 287 1.98 -28.68 12.01
C ASP A 287 1.82 -29.99 11.20
N LYS A 288 2.72 -30.96 11.42
CA LYS A 288 2.71 -32.25 10.71
C LYS A 288 1.45 -33.08 10.97
N SER A 289 0.76 -32.85 12.09
CA SER A 289 -0.51 -33.52 12.43
C SER A 289 -1.71 -32.90 11.72
N GLY A 290 -1.52 -31.76 11.05
CA GLY A 290 -2.61 -31.00 10.45
C GLY A 290 -3.25 -30.00 11.41
N SER A 291 -2.76 -29.87 12.64
CA SER A 291 -3.29 -28.94 13.64
C SER A 291 -2.75 -27.53 13.40
N VAL A 292 -3.62 -26.52 13.57
CA VAL A 292 -3.23 -25.11 13.46
C VAL A 292 -2.59 -24.67 14.77
N GLN A 293 -1.37 -24.17 14.68
CA GLN A 293 -0.60 -23.62 15.79
C GLN A 293 -0.44 -22.11 15.60
N THR A 294 -0.26 -21.40 16.71
CA THR A 294 0.06 -19.97 16.72
C THR A 294 1.20 -19.74 17.72
N ILE A 295 2.26 -19.07 17.24
CA ILE A 295 3.35 -18.58 18.08
C ILE A 295 3.36 -17.05 18.03
N VAL A 296 3.72 -16.43 19.15
CA VAL A 296 3.90 -14.99 19.26
C VAL A 296 5.36 -14.72 19.62
N LEU A 297 5.99 -13.89 18.81
CA LEU A 297 7.37 -13.46 18.97
C LEU A 297 7.37 -11.95 19.21
N ASN A 298 8.08 -11.48 20.22
CA ASN A 298 8.33 -10.06 20.38
C ASN A 298 9.61 -9.72 19.64
N GLU A 299 9.54 -8.75 18.74
CA GLU A 299 10.69 -8.30 17.97
C GLU A 299 10.93 -6.80 18.17
N SER A 300 12.19 -6.43 18.25
CA SER A 300 12.66 -5.05 18.20
C SER A 300 13.72 -4.93 17.11
N ARG A 301 13.61 -3.91 16.26
CA ARG A 301 14.55 -3.63 15.18
C ARG A 301 15.03 -2.20 15.28
N VAL A 302 16.32 -2.00 15.13
CA VAL A 302 16.94 -0.68 15.03
C VAL A 302 17.29 -0.43 13.58
N TRP A 303 16.79 0.67 13.07
CA TRP A 303 16.94 1.11 11.69
C TRP A 303 17.77 2.37 11.63
N LYS A 304 18.62 2.46 10.61
CA LYS A 304 19.34 3.68 10.25
C LYS A 304 19.23 3.95 8.75
N LYS A 305 19.38 5.20 8.32
CA LYS A 305 19.51 5.52 6.90
C LYS A 305 20.81 4.92 6.34
N SER A 306 20.75 4.42 5.11
CA SER A 306 21.91 3.91 4.39
C SER A 306 22.92 5.03 4.15
N THR A 307 24.20 4.73 4.32
CA THR A 307 25.30 5.65 4.03
C THR A 307 25.76 5.58 2.57
N GLU A 308 25.13 4.74 1.74
CA GLU A 308 25.44 4.65 0.33
C GLU A 308 25.11 5.97 -0.39
N PRO A 309 26.04 6.52 -1.20
CA PRO A 309 25.83 7.79 -1.89
C PRO A 309 24.56 7.79 -2.74
N GLY A 310 23.63 8.70 -2.43
CA GLY A 310 22.36 8.84 -3.16
C GLY A 310 21.25 7.87 -2.75
N SER A 311 21.50 6.97 -1.80
CA SER A 311 20.46 6.15 -1.20
C SER A 311 19.74 6.92 -0.09
N ASN A 312 18.40 6.91 -0.12
CA ASN A 312 17.56 7.34 1.00
C ASN A 312 16.88 6.14 1.68
N SER A 313 17.44 4.93 1.52
CA SER A 313 16.87 3.70 2.07
C SER A 313 17.18 3.53 3.56
N TRP A 314 16.32 2.78 4.24
CA TRP A 314 16.56 2.33 5.61
C TRP A 314 17.23 0.96 5.61
N ILE A 315 18.17 0.74 6.54
CA ILE A 315 18.82 -0.55 6.79
C ILE A 315 18.72 -0.92 8.27
N CYS A 316 18.45 -2.19 8.54
CA CYS A 316 18.36 -2.76 9.89
C CYS A 316 19.77 -3.06 10.42
N CYS A 317 20.20 -2.39 11.49
CA CYS A 317 21.54 -2.55 12.06
C CYS A 317 21.57 -3.35 13.36
N HIS A 318 20.42 -3.52 14.02
CA HIS A 318 20.28 -4.40 15.16
C HIS A 318 18.88 -5.02 15.18
N PHE A 319 18.76 -6.28 15.59
CA PHE A 319 17.46 -6.80 16.01
C PHE A 319 17.54 -7.69 17.25
N HIS A 320 16.43 -7.72 17.97
CA HIS A 320 16.21 -8.61 19.10
C HIS A 320 14.89 -9.33 18.87
N LYS A 321 14.92 -10.67 18.93
CA LYS A 321 13.74 -11.54 18.89
C LYS A 321 13.65 -12.30 20.21
N SER A 322 12.47 -12.33 20.82
CA SER A 322 12.18 -13.16 22.00
C SER A 322 10.85 -13.89 21.83
N THR A 323 10.76 -15.08 22.40
CA THR A 323 9.51 -15.85 22.45
C THR A 323 8.69 -15.42 23.66
N VAL A 324 7.38 -15.26 23.48
CA VAL A 324 6.47 -15.14 24.63
C VAL A 324 6.35 -16.52 25.24
N ASN A 325 6.95 -16.74 26.42
CA ASN A 325 6.77 -17.97 27.17
C ASN A 325 5.27 -18.13 27.49
N LYS A 326 4.70 -19.30 27.18
CA LYS A 326 3.39 -19.72 27.71
C LYS A 326 3.52 -20.12 29.16
#